data_AF-A0A2D4I6J0-F1
#
_entry.id   AF-A0A2D4I6J0-F1
#
_cell.length_a   1.000
_cell.length_b   1.000
_cell.length_c   1.000
_cell.angle_alpha   90.00
_cell.angle_beta   90.00
_cell.angle_gamma   90.00
#
_symmetry.space_group_name_H-M   'P 1'
#
loop_
_entity.id
_entity.type
_entity.pdbx_description
1 polymer ?
#
loop_
_entity_poly.entity_id
_entity_poly.type
_entity_poly.pdbx_seq_one_letter_code
_entity_poly.pdbx_strand_id
1 'polypeptide(L)'
;VLVDGRRPIGAQARRIATPELQLISTSGSLEGEVVVELVCRDLDDLRDYCQPHMPGALLKAALVCTHIVNLLSPQTLREQLQERFGGGFELHTWSRLPHGSGLGTSSILAGAVIASLYRVSGRCAGVESLIHAVLHLEQVLTTGGGWQDQVGGLVPGLKIGRSKAQLPLKVEVEEITPPEGFVHILNQ
;
A
#
# COMPACT_ATOMS: atom_id res chain seq x y z
N VAL A 1 0.23 13.65 -5.95
CA VAL A 1 0.67 14.99 -5.47
C VAL A 1 2.19 14.98 -5.33
N LEU A 2 2.85 16.06 -5.77
CA LEU A 2 4.28 16.23 -5.53
C LEU A 2 4.47 17.12 -4.31
N VAL A 3 5.46 16.82 -3.49
CA VAL A 3 5.95 17.69 -2.41
C VAL A 3 7.38 18.04 -2.80
N ASP A 4 7.66 19.33 -2.94
CA ASP A 4 8.96 19.85 -3.42
C ASP A 4 9.40 19.21 -4.75
N GLY A 5 8.44 19.04 -5.67
CA GLY A 5 8.68 18.45 -6.99
C GLY A 5 8.93 16.93 -7.00
N ARG A 6 8.84 16.25 -5.86
CA ARG A 6 9.09 14.80 -5.74
C ARG A 6 7.83 14.06 -5.30
N ARG A 7 7.73 12.77 -5.64
CA ARG A 7 6.72 11.88 -5.05
C ARG A 7 7.18 11.48 -3.65
N PRO A 8 6.56 12.00 -2.58
CA PRO A 8 7.07 11.79 -1.23
C PRO A 8 6.81 10.37 -0.73
N ILE A 9 5.78 9.71 -1.27
CA ILE A 9 5.36 8.35 -0.93
C ILE A 9 5.39 7.50 -2.19
N GLY A 10 5.86 6.26 -2.08
CA GLY A 10 5.75 5.30 -3.17
C GLY A 10 6.26 3.91 -2.81
N ALA A 11 6.06 3.01 -3.76
CA ALA A 11 6.51 1.64 -3.68
C ALA A 11 6.99 1.15 -5.05
N GLN A 12 7.96 0.25 -5.04
CA GLN A 12 8.46 -0.45 -6.21
C GLN A 12 8.64 -1.91 -5.86
N ALA A 13 8.15 -2.81 -6.71
CA ALA A 13 8.34 -4.23 -6.54
C ALA A 13 8.99 -4.83 -7.79
N ARG A 14 9.74 -5.92 -7.62
CA ARG A 14 10.23 -6.76 -8.72
C ARG A 14 10.25 -8.23 -8.32
N ARG A 15 10.20 -9.12 -9.30
CA ARG A 15 10.44 -10.55 -9.10
C ARG A 15 11.94 -10.82 -8.93
N ILE A 16 12.27 -11.79 -8.10
CA ILE A 16 13.64 -12.30 -7.91
C ILE A 16 13.65 -13.82 -8.09
N ALA A 17 14.79 -14.38 -8.51
CA ALA A 17 14.90 -15.82 -8.72
C ALA A 17 14.85 -16.62 -7.40
N THR A 18 15.40 -16.06 -6.33
CA THR A 18 15.37 -16.67 -5.00
C THR A 18 13.94 -16.67 -4.45
N PRO A 19 13.37 -17.80 -4.02
CA PRO A 19 12.00 -17.88 -3.49
C PRO A 19 11.93 -17.41 -2.04
N GLU A 20 12.19 -16.12 -1.83
CA GLU A 20 12.08 -15.41 -0.55
C GLU A 20 11.44 -14.03 -0.77
N LEU A 21 11.09 -13.35 0.32
CA LEU A 21 10.58 -11.98 0.26
C LEU A 21 11.60 -11.02 0.86
N GLN A 22 12.00 -10.01 0.09
CA GLN A 22 12.91 -8.97 0.53
C GLN A 22 12.11 -7.67 0.67
N LEU A 23 11.97 -7.17 1.89
CA LEU A 23 11.15 -6.01 2.22
C LEU A 23 12.06 -4.89 2.71
N ILE A 24 12.13 -3.80 1.94
CA ILE A 24 12.95 -2.63 2.24
C ILE A 24 12.01 -1.44 2.40
N SER A 25 11.96 -0.88 3.61
CA SER A 25 11.13 0.28 3.91
C SER A 25 11.98 1.43 4.41
N THR A 26 11.85 2.56 3.73
CA THR A 26 12.54 3.80 4.06
C THR A 26 11.52 4.83 4.54
N SER A 27 11.66 5.34 5.75
CA SER A 27 10.71 6.29 6.33
C SER A 27 11.42 7.40 7.10
N GLY A 28 10.90 8.62 7.04
CA GLY A 28 11.48 9.77 7.75
C GLY A 28 11.79 10.95 6.82
N SER A 29 12.10 12.10 7.43
CA SER A 29 12.57 13.28 6.69
C SER A 29 14.06 13.17 6.37
N LEU A 30 14.57 14.11 5.57
CA LEU A 30 15.99 14.17 5.16
C LEU A 30 16.99 14.21 6.34
N GLU A 31 16.54 14.55 7.54
CA GLU A 31 17.37 14.70 8.74
C GLU A 31 17.35 13.46 9.66
N GLY A 32 16.50 12.47 9.39
CA GLY A 32 16.28 11.31 10.27
C GLY A 32 15.65 10.13 9.54
N GLU A 33 16.30 9.67 8.47
CA GLU A 33 15.85 8.54 7.67
C GLU A 33 16.07 7.21 8.41
N VAL A 34 14.99 6.45 8.60
CA VAL A 34 14.99 5.11 9.16
C VAL A 34 14.78 4.12 8.04
N VAL A 35 15.75 3.24 7.85
CA VAL A 35 15.69 2.14 6.89
C VAL A 35 15.46 0.83 7.63
N VAL A 36 14.45 0.08 7.21
CA VAL A 36 14.12 -1.25 7.72
C VAL A 36 14.26 -2.24 6.58
N GLU A 37 15.15 -3.20 6.74
CA GLU A 37 15.35 -4.30 5.79
C GLU A 37 14.96 -5.62 6.46
N LEU A 38 14.09 -6.38 5.82
CA LEU A 38 13.59 -7.66 6.30
C LEU A 38 13.68 -8.68 5.17
N VAL A 39 14.06 -9.90 5.52
CA VAL A 39 14.01 -11.04 4.61
C VAL A 39 13.11 -12.09 5.25
N CYS A 40 12.00 -12.43 4.58
CA CYS A 40 11.09 -13.49 5.02
C CYS A 40 11.35 -14.75 4.20
N ARG A 41 11.65 -15.86 4.88
CA ARG A 41 11.91 -17.17 4.28
C ARG A 41 10.88 -18.22 4.71
N ASP A 42 10.20 -17.97 5.82
CA ASP A 42 9.18 -18.85 6.38
C ASP A 42 7.86 -18.10 6.59
N LEU A 43 6.75 -18.84 6.65
CA LEU A 43 5.42 -18.23 6.88
C LEU A 43 5.35 -17.55 8.26
N ASP A 44 6.14 -18.01 9.23
CA ASP A 44 6.20 -17.45 10.58
C ASP A 44 6.73 -16.00 10.59
N ASP A 45 7.60 -15.64 9.64
CA ASP A 45 8.11 -14.27 9.49
C ASP A 45 7.01 -13.25 9.13
N LEU A 46 5.87 -13.74 8.65
CA LEU A 46 4.71 -12.93 8.27
C LEU A 46 3.56 -13.01 9.28
N ARG A 47 3.63 -13.84 10.33
CA ARG A 47 2.48 -14.07 11.24
C ARG A 47 2.08 -12.85 12.07
N ASP A 48 3.01 -11.93 12.26
CA ASP A 48 2.80 -10.66 12.95
C ASP A 48 2.20 -9.56 12.04
N TYR A 49 1.79 -9.89 10.81
CA TYR A 49 1.25 -8.93 9.84
C TYR A 49 0.06 -8.11 10.34
N CYS A 50 -0.71 -8.60 11.32
CA CYS A 50 -1.84 -7.88 11.92
C CYS A 50 -1.43 -6.97 13.09
N GLN A 51 -0.14 -6.89 13.43
CA GLN A 51 0.39 -6.09 14.52
C GLN A 51 1.06 -4.82 13.97
N PRO A 52 0.41 -3.65 14.01
CA PRO A 52 0.85 -2.46 13.26
C PRO A 52 2.21 -1.89 13.72
N HIS A 53 2.67 -2.24 14.93
CA HIS A 53 3.95 -1.81 15.48
C HIS A 53 5.12 -2.71 15.07
N MET A 54 4.84 -3.88 14.48
CA MET A 54 5.89 -4.81 14.09
C MET A 54 6.59 -4.36 12.80
N PRO A 55 7.91 -4.61 12.67
CA PRO A 55 8.66 -4.21 11.49
C PRO A 55 8.04 -4.74 10.20
N GLY A 56 7.76 -3.83 9.26
CA GLY A 56 7.22 -4.18 7.96
C GLY A 56 5.78 -4.71 7.98
N ALA A 57 5.02 -4.56 9.07
CA ALA A 57 3.64 -5.07 9.19
C ALA A 57 2.76 -4.71 7.99
N LEU A 58 2.82 -3.46 7.51
CA LEU A 58 2.08 -3.02 6.32
C LEU A 58 2.43 -3.83 5.06
N LEU A 59 3.72 -4.09 4.84
CA LEU A 59 4.20 -4.83 3.67
C LEU A 59 3.80 -6.32 3.79
N LYS A 60 3.93 -6.90 4.99
CA LYS A 60 3.50 -8.27 5.28
C LYS A 60 1.99 -8.42 5.06
N ALA A 61 1.18 -7.49 5.57
CA ALA A 61 -0.26 -7.49 5.37
C ALA A 61 -0.64 -7.34 3.90
N ALA A 62 0.05 -6.48 3.15
CA ALA A 62 -0.17 -6.36 1.71
C ALA A 62 0.10 -7.66 0.95
N LEU A 63 1.15 -8.40 1.29
CA LEU A 63 1.44 -9.71 0.67
C LEU A 63 0.35 -10.75 0.94
N VAL A 64 -0.24 -10.74 2.15
CA VAL A 64 -1.36 -11.60 2.54
C VAL A 64 -2.66 -11.18 1.84
N CYS A 65 -3.01 -9.90 1.90
CA CYS A 65 -4.24 -9.35 1.30
C CYS A 65 -4.25 -9.43 -0.23
N THR A 66 -3.08 -9.35 -0.88
CA THR A 66 -2.96 -9.57 -2.33
C THR A 66 -2.90 -11.05 -2.70
N HIS A 67 -2.98 -11.96 -1.72
CA HIS A 67 -2.84 -13.40 -1.90
C HIS A 67 -1.54 -13.81 -2.60
N ILE A 68 -0.46 -13.03 -2.46
CA ILE A 68 0.88 -13.50 -2.85
C ILE A 68 1.33 -14.58 -1.87
N VAL A 69 1.04 -14.37 -0.58
CA VAL A 69 1.23 -15.37 0.48
C VAL A 69 -0.12 -15.82 1.02
N ASN A 70 -0.29 -17.13 1.21
CA ASN A 70 -1.42 -17.72 1.90
C ASN A 70 -0.91 -18.41 3.18
N LEU A 71 -1.17 -17.79 4.34
CA LEU A 71 -0.74 -18.30 5.64
C LEU A 71 -1.52 -19.54 6.10
N LEU A 72 -2.66 -19.85 5.48
CA LEU A 72 -3.50 -21.02 5.78
C LEU A 72 -3.15 -22.23 4.90
N SER A 73 -2.28 -22.05 3.91
CA SER A 73 -1.83 -23.15 3.04
C SER A 73 -0.94 -24.11 3.83
N PRO A 74 -1.03 -25.43 3.58
CA PRO A 74 -0.05 -26.39 4.10
C PRO A 74 1.33 -26.23 3.43
N GLN A 75 1.42 -25.51 2.31
CA GLN A 75 2.68 -25.27 1.61
C GLN A 75 3.54 -24.23 2.32
N THR A 76 4.85 -24.45 2.36
CA THR A 76 5.85 -23.49 2.82
C THR A 76 5.85 -22.21 1.97
N LEU A 77 6.40 -21.13 2.52
CA LEU A 77 6.54 -19.87 1.77
C LEU A 77 7.32 -20.07 0.46
N ARG A 78 8.42 -20.83 0.53
CA ARG A 78 9.26 -21.16 -0.63
C ARG A 78 8.46 -21.86 -1.74
N GLU A 79 7.67 -22.87 -1.41
CA GLU A 79 6.84 -23.61 -2.38
C GLU A 79 5.81 -22.68 -3.03
N GLN A 80 5.09 -21.88 -2.22
CA GLN A 80 4.10 -20.93 -2.73
C GLN A 80 4.71 -19.93 -3.73
N LEU A 81 5.90 -19.41 -3.43
CA LEU A 81 6.61 -18.46 -4.30
C LEU A 81 7.12 -19.14 -5.58
N GLN A 82 7.78 -20.29 -5.44
CA GLN A 82 8.37 -21.00 -6.55
C GLN A 82 7.31 -21.48 -7.55
N GLU A 83 6.24 -22.12 -7.08
CA GLU A 83 5.22 -22.71 -7.94
C GLU A 83 4.36 -21.66 -8.65
N ARG A 84 4.03 -20.56 -7.96
CA ARG A 84 3.09 -19.56 -8.49
C ARG A 84 3.77 -18.45 -9.28
N PHE A 85 5.02 -18.13 -8.94
CA PHE A 85 5.70 -16.96 -9.48
C PHE A 85 7.07 -17.25 -10.08
N GLY A 86 7.60 -18.47 -9.92
CA GLY A 86 8.93 -18.88 -10.38
C GLY A 86 10.07 -18.34 -9.54
N GLY A 87 9.78 -17.81 -8.35
CA GLY A 87 10.73 -17.11 -7.48
C GLY A 87 10.02 -16.16 -6.51
N GLY A 88 10.81 -15.36 -5.82
CA GLY A 88 10.36 -14.44 -4.78
C GLY A 88 10.06 -13.02 -5.25
N PHE A 89 9.93 -12.11 -4.29
CA PHE A 89 9.71 -10.69 -4.54
C PHE A 89 10.64 -9.82 -3.72
N GLU A 90 11.14 -8.76 -4.34
CA GLU A 90 11.76 -7.64 -3.64
C GLU A 90 10.79 -6.45 -3.70
N LEU A 91 10.50 -5.84 -2.55
CA LEU A 91 9.58 -4.73 -2.38
C LEU A 91 10.29 -3.59 -1.64
N HIS A 92 10.40 -2.46 -2.32
CA HIS A 92 10.94 -1.20 -1.79
C HIS A 92 9.80 -0.23 -1.54
N THR A 93 9.78 0.41 -0.38
CA THR A 93 8.84 1.48 -0.03
C THR A 93 9.56 2.70 0.49
N TRP A 94 9.04 3.88 0.19
CA TRP A 94 9.53 5.12 0.76
C TRP A 94 8.38 6.02 1.23
N SER A 95 8.58 6.69 2.36
CA SER A 95 7.74 7.79 2.85
C SER A 95 8.62 8.90 3.42
N ARG A 96 8.70 10.01 2.69
CA ARG A 96 9.44 11.22 3.07
C ARG A 96 8.62 12.23 3.88
N LEU A 97 7.42 11.83 4.31
CA LEU A 97 6.56 12.66 5.16
C LEU A 97 6.74 12.27 6.62
N PRO A 98 6.71 13.24 7.56
CA PRO A 98 6.69 12.95 8.98
C PRO A 98 5.51 12.04 9.35
N HIS A 99 5.77 11.09 10.25
CA HIS A 99 4.72 10.30 10.89
C HIS A 99 3.76 11.24 11.63
N GLY A 100 2.46 10.95 11.58
CA GLY A 100 1.45 11.76 12.26
C GLY A 100 1.12 13.10 11.58
N SER A 101 1.55 13.33 10.33
CA SER A 101 1.20 14.55 9.56
C SER A 101 -0.29 14.73 9.27
N GLY A 102 -1.14 13.71 9.51
CA GLY A 102 -2.57 13.76 9.20
C GLY A 102 -2.88 13.68 7.71
N LEU A 103 -1.88 13.42 6.86
CA LEU A 103 -2.00 13.37 5.40
C LEU A 103 -2.39 11.99 4.84
N GLY A 104 -2.74 11.04 5.70
CA GLY A 104 -3.11 9.68 5.26
C GLY A 104 -1.96 8.86 4.68
N THR A 105 -0.71 9.18 5.06
CA THR A 105 0.51 8.60 4.48
C THR A 105 0.48 7.06 4.41
N SER A 106 0.01 6.40 5.46
CA SER A 106 -0.05 4.93 5.52
C SER A 106 -1.01 4.34 4.48
N SER A 107 -2.21 4.92 4.32
CA SER A 107 -3.21 4.47 3.36
C SER A 107 -2.75 4.67 1.92
N ILE A 108 -2.09 5.81 1.65
CA ILE A 108 -1.49 6.10 0.34
C ILE A 108 -0.36 5.11 0.04
N LEU A 109 0.49 4.83 1.02
CA LEU A 109 1.59 3.87 0.87
C LEU A 109 1.04 2.45 0.64
N ALA A 110 0.02 2.02 1.39
CA ALA A 110 -0.64 0.74 1.19
C ALA A 110 -1.19 0.60 -0.24
N GLY A 111 -1.81 1.66 -0.77
CA GLY A 111 -2.27 1.69 -2.15
C GLY A 111 -1.14 1.53 -3.17
N ALA A 112 0.00 2.22 -2.96
CA ALA A 112 1.18 2.08 -3.80
C ALA A 112 1.77 0.66 -3.74
N VAL A 113 1.85 0.06 -2.54
CA VAL A 113 2.35 -1.30 -2.32
C VAL A 113 1.45 -2.30 -3.04
N ILE A 114 0.13 -2.29 -2.78
CA ILE A 114 -0.82 -3.22 -3.42
C ILE A 114 -0.77 -3.10 -4.95
N ALA A 115 -0.73 -1.87 -5.49
CA ALA A 115 -0.61 -1.66 -6.93
C ALA A 115 0.68 -2.25 -7.50
N SER A 116 1.81 -2.08 -6.81
CA SER A 116 3.09 -2.65 -7.23
C SER A 116 3.07 -4.19 -7.19
N LEU A 117 2.49 -4.78 -6.14
CA LEU A 117 2.35 -6.23 -5.94
C LEU A 117 1.42 -6.87 -6.98
N TYR A 118 0.29 -6.24 -7.30
CA TYR A 118 -0.57 -6.70 -8.39
C TYR A 118 0.18 -6.70 -9.72
N ARG A 119 0.89 -5.61 -10.04
CA ARG A 119 1.64 -5.54 -11.29
C ARG A 119 2.69 -6.64 -11.40
N VAL A 120 3.50 -6.87 -10.37
CA VAL A 120 4.53 -7.92 -10.42
C VAL A 120 3.97 -9.33 -10.34
N SER A 121 2.80 -9.53 -9.73
CA SER A 121 2.10 -10.83 -9.73
C SER A 121 1.28 -11.09 -11.00
N GLY A 122 1.32 -10.20 -11.99
CA GLY A 122 0.61 -10.35 -13.27
C GLY A 122 -0.88 -10.01 -13.21
N ARG A 123 -1.30 -9.26 -12.19
CA ARG A 123 -2.69 -8.82 -12.00
C ARG A 123 -2.82 -7.33 -12.30
N CYS A 124 -3.98 -6.94 -12.80
CA CYS A 124 -4.36 -5.54 -12.99
C CYS A 124 -5.52 -5.21 -12.07
N ALA A 125 -5.52 -4.02 -11.48
CA ALA A 125 -6.61 -3.52 -10.66
C ALA A 125 -6.92 -2.08 -11.07
N GLY A 126 -8.21 -1.76 -11.19
CA GLY A 126 -8.68 -0.39 -11.31
C GLY A 126 -8.52 0.36 -9.99
N VAL A 127 -8.65 1.69 -10.04
CA VAL A 127 -8.50 2.54 -8.85
C VAL A 127 -9.53 2.21 -7.78
N GLU A 128 -10.79 1.93 -8.15
CA GLU A 128 -11.84 1.51 -7.21
C GLU A 128 -11.46 0.21 -6.47
N SER A 129 -10.97 -0.80 -7.20
CA SER A 129 -10.50 -2.05 -6.61
C SER A 129 -9.30 -1.85 -5.68
N LEU A 130 -8.40 -0.92 -6.01
CA LEU A 130 -7.29 -0.56 -5.12
C LEU A 130 -7.78 0.12 -3.85
N ILE A 131 -8.75 1.03 -3.93
CA ILE A 131 -9.35 1.69 -2.76
C ILE A 131 -9.93 0.63 -1.80
N HIS A 132 -10.71 -0.32 -2.31
CA HIS A 132 -11.30 -1.38 -1.48
C HIS A 132 -10.25 -2.37 -0.97
N ALA A 133 -9.19 -2.65 -1.74
CA ALA A 133 -8.08 -3.49 -1.28
C ALA A 133 -7.31 -2.83 -0.12
N VAL A 134 -7.10 -1.51 -0.18
CA VAL A 134 -6.49 -0.77 0.94
C VAL A 134 -7.40 -0.79 2.17
N LEU A 135 -8.71 -0.59 1.99
CA LEU A 135 -9.67 -0.70 3.10
C LEU A 135 -9.59 -2.07 3.77
N HIS A 136 -9.56 -3.15 2.99
CA HIS A 136 -9.43 -4.49 3.53
C HIS A 136 -8.11 -4.67 4.30
N LEU A 137 -7.00 -4.19 3.74
CA LEU A 137 -5.68 -4.23 4.37
C LEU A 137 -5.65 -3.47 5.71
N GLU A 138 -6.29 -2.31 5.80
CA GLU A 138 -6.32 -1.50 7.04
C GLU A 138 -7.10 -2.17 8.16
N GLN A 139 -8.20 -2.86 7.80
CA GLN A 139 -8.96 -3.69 8.74
C GLN A 139 -8.12 -4.87 9.23
N VAL A 140 -7.37 -5.52 8.32
CA VAL A 140 -6.43 -6.61 8.65
C VAL A 140 -5.31 -6.13 9.56
N LEU A 141 -4.75 -4.95 9.31
CA LEU A 141 -3.73 -4.32 10.15
C LEU A 141 -4.28 -3.80 11.49
N THR A 142 -5.57 -3.97 11.77
CA THR A 142 -6.27 -3.52 12.98
C THR A 142 -6.23 -2.00 13.21
N THR A 143 -5.85 -1.24 12.19
CA THR A 143 -5.77 0.23 12.26
C THR A 143 -7.13 0.91 12.17
N GLY A 144 -8.15 0.23 11.63
CA GLY A 144 -9.55 0.67 11.68
C GLY A 144 -9.80 2.02 11.00
N GLY A 145 -8.99 2.37 9.99
CA GLY A 145 -9.04 3.66 9.30
C GLY A 145 -10.31 3.90 8.49
N GLY A 146 -10.56 5.18 8.18
CA GLY A 146 -11.56 5.60 7.19
C GLY A 146 -11.09 5.33 5.76
N TRP A 147 -11.92 5.69 4.77
CA TRP A 147 -11.60 5.47 3.34
C TRP A 147 -11.08 6.71 2.61
N GLN A 148 -11.11 7.86 3.27
CA GLN A 148 -10.85 9.16 2.65
C GLN A 148 -9.41 9.33 2.16
N ASP A 149 -8.44 8.72 2.84
CA ASP A 149 -7.01 8.93 2.61
C ASP A 149 -6.55 8.20 1.35
N GLN A 150 -6.98 6.95 1.16
CA GLN A 150 -6.75 6.19 -0.05
C GLN A 150 -7.50 6.77 -1.25
N VAL A 151 -8.73 7.26 -1.08
CA VAL A 151 -9.40 8.02 -2.16
C VAL A 151 -8.58 9.26 -2.51
N GLY A 152 -8.20 10.02 -1.48
CA GLY A 152 -7.39 11.23 -1.53
C GLY A 152 -6.10 11.07 -2.34
N GLY A 153 -5.36 10.00 -2.07
CA GLY A 153 -4.05 9.76 -2.67
C GLY A 153 -4.03 8.96 -3.97
N LEU A 154 -5.03 8.09 -4.21
CA LEU A 154 -5.06 7.24 -5.41
C LEU A 154 -5.77 7.90 -6.60
N VAL A 155 -6.73 8.79 -6.35
CA VAL A 155 -7.46 9.51 -7.40
C VAL A 155 -6.87 10.91 -7.53
N PRO A 156 -6.45 11.35 -8.73
CA PRO A 156 -5.89 12.69 -8.92
C PRO A 156 -6.95 13.79 -8.78
N GLY A 157 -6.50 15.03 -8.59
CA GLY A 157 -7.37 16.20 -8.66
C GLY A 157 -8.41 16.35 -7.55
N LEU A 158 -9.40 17.20 -7.85
CA LEU A 158 -10.58 17.44 -7.02
C LEU A 158 -11.59 16.33 -7.26
N LYS A 159 -12.23 15.87 -6.19
CA LYS A 159 -13.07 14.68 -6.22
C LYS A 159 -14.05 14.67 -5.06
N ILE A 160 -15.18 14.00 -5.25
CA ILE A 160 -16.10 13.66 -4.17
C ILE A 160 -16.07 12.14 -4.00
N GLY A 161 -15.74 11.70 -2.79
CA GLY A 161 -15.99 10.33 -2.36
C GLY A 161 -17.31 10.24 -1.63
N ARG A 162 -18.07 9.16 -1.85
CA ARG A 162 -19.31 8.86 -1.14
C ARG A 162 -19.32 7.41 -0.70
N SER A 163 -19.88 7.15 0.48
CA SER A 163 -20.15 5.80 0.95
C SER A 163 -21.46 5.80 1.75
N LYS A 164 -22.30 4.80 1.51
CA LYS A 164 -23.47 4.54 2.36
C LYS A 164 -23.00 3.89 3.67
N ALA A 165 -23.71 4.15 4.77
CA ALA A 165 -23.48 3.49 6.05
C ALA A 165 -24.04 2.05 6.04
N GLN A 166 -23.42 1.17 5.25
CA GLN A 166 -23.82 -0.23 5.09
C GLN A 166 -22.60 -1.13 4.91
N LEU A 167 -22.77 -2.43 5.12
CA LEU A 167 -21.77 -3.46 4.86
C LEU A 167 -22.20 -4.38 3.69
N PRO A 168 -21.27 -4.82 2.83
CA PRO A 168 -19.88 -4.36 2.75
C PRO A 168 -19.81 -2.88 2.38
N LEU A 169 -18.83 -2.17 2.95
CA LEU A 169 -18.62 -0.75 2.68
C LEU A 169 -18.25 -0.59 1.19
N LYS A 170 -18.95 0.31 0.49
CA LYS A 170 -18.65 0.64 -0.90
C LYS A 170 -18.40 2.14 -1.03
N VAL A 171 -17.21 2.46 -1.52
CA VAL A 171 -16.79 3.83 -1.80
C VAL A 171 -16.92 4.10 -3.28
N GLU A 172 -17.67 5.14 -3.62
CA GLU A 172 -17.85 5.65 -4.98
C GLU A 172 -17.12 6.99 -5.10
N VAL A 173 -16.33 7.16 -6.17
CA VAL A 173 -15.55 8.37 -6.39
C VAL A 173 -15.97 9.04 -7.69
N GLU A 174 -16.23 10.33 -7.61
CA GLU A 174 -16.54 11.20 -8.72
C GLU A 174 -15.42 12.24 -8.87
N GLU A 175 -14.76 12.27 -10.02
CA GLU A 175 -13.77 13.31 -10.35
C GLU A 175 -14.49 14.62 -10.71
N ILE A 176 -14.01 15.72 -10.15
CA ILE A 176 -14.54 17.05 -10.44
C ILE A 176 -13.51 17.81 -11.26
N THR A 177 -13.97 18.33 -12.40
CA THR A 177 -13.18 19.31 -13.18
C THR A 177 -13.34 20.69 -12.53
N PRO A 178 -12.26 21.29 -12.00
CA PRO A 178 -12.35 22.63 -11.44
C PRO A 178 -12.69 23.65 -12.54
N PRO A 179 -13.49 24.69 -12.25
CA PRO A 179 -13.73 25.79 -13.17
C PRO A 179 -12.44 26.46 -13.63
N GLU A 180 -12.46 27.09 -14.80
CA GLU A 180 -11.33 27.88 -15.28
C GLU A 180 -10.96 28.97 -14.28
N GLY A 181 -9.66 29.15 -14.01
CA GLY A 181 -9.16 30.11 -13.03
C GLY A 181 -9.25 29.68 -11.55
N PHE A 182 -9.89 28.55 -11.22
CA PHE A 182 -10.04 28.09 -9.83
C PHE A 182 -8.71 27.97 -9.08
N VAL A 183 -7.69 27.36 -9.72
CA VAL A 183 -6.36 27.19 -9.12
C VAL A 183 -5.65 28.53 -8.90
N HIS A 184 -5.90 29.51 -9.77
CA HIS A 184 -5.35 30.85 -9.59
C HIS A 184 -5.96 31.53 -8.35
N ILE A 185 -7.29 31.44 -8.20
CA ILE A 185 -8.01 31.99 -7.05
C ILE A 185 -7.57 31.32 -5.74
N LEU A 186 -7.39 30.00 -5.73
CA LEU A 186 -7.00 29.25 -4.53
C LEU A 186 -5.58 29.59 -4.04
N ASN A 187 -4.69 30.00 -4.94
CA ASN A 187 -3.29 30.31 -4.63
C ASN A 187 -3.02 31.81 -4.38
N GLN A 188 -4.08 32.64 -4.36
CA GLN A 188 -4.02 34.02 -3.87
C GLN A 188 -4.17 34.06 -2.35
#